data_AF-A0A5S9M559-F1
#
_entry.id   AF-A0A5S9M559-F1
#
_cell.length_a   1.000
_cell.length_b   1.000
_cell.length_c   1.000
_cell.angle_alpha   90.00
_cell.angle_beta   90.00
_cell.angle_gamma   90.00
#
_symmetry.space_group_name_H-M   'P 1'
#
loop_
_entity.id
_entity.type
_entity.pdbx_description
1 polymer ?
#
loop_
_entity_poly.entity_id
_entity_poly.type
_entity_poly.pdbx_seq_one_letter_code
_entity_poly.pdbx_strand_id
1 'polypeptide(L)'
;MDTLQDFELYQKIKYDRHKPSLEVLYDRYERVLYSFIYKMTGNRELAEEVLQEVFIKLWRGIGEYHTDKGKFSSWLFMMSRNTAIDLIRKNRNETALEDEQIEYLADHQEDISKKK
;
A
#
# COMPACT_ATOMS: atom_id res chain seq x y z
N MET A 1 2.43 27.40 16.74
CA MET A 1 1.37 26.43 16.41
C MET A 1 1.78 25.13 17.06
N ASP A 2 0.98 24.63 18.00
CA ASP A 2 1.25 23.36 18.68
C ASP A 2 1.38 22.25 17.64
N THR A 3 2.53 21.60 17.62
CA THR A 3 2.76 20.44 16.74
C THR A 3 2.07 19.27 17.41
N LEU A 4 0.81 19.02 17.06
CA LEU A 4 0.05 17.85 17.56
C LEU A 4 0.86 16.57 17.33
N GLN A 5 0.80 15.66 18.31
CA GLN A 5 1.46 14.37 18.20
C GLN A 5 0.77 13.53 17.12
N ASP A 6 1.54 12.65 16.46
CA ASP A 6 1.01 11.86 15.33
C ASP A 6 -0.21 11.01 15.72
N PHE A 7 -0.24 10.52 16.95
CA PHE A 7 -1.38 9.77 17.46
C PHE A 7 -2.65 10.62 17.56
N GLU A 8 -2.54 11.88 18.00
CA GLU A 8 -3.68 12.80 18.09
C GLU A 8 -4.20 13.16 16.70
N LEU A 9 -3.28 13.36 15.74
CA LEU A 9 -3.65 13.54 14.34
C LEU A 9 -4.42 12.32 13.81
N TYR A 10 -3.94 11.11 14.10
CA TYR A 10 -4.62 9.88 13.71
C TYR A 10 -5.99 9.72 14.35
N GLN A 11 -6.14 10.06 15.63
CA GLN A 11 -7.45 10.03 16.30
C GLN A 11 -8.45 10.98 15.63
N LYS A 12 -8.04 12.22 15.32
CA LYS A 12 -8.88 13.18 14.59
C LYS A 12 -9.27 12.67 13.19
N ILE A 13 -8.38 11.96 12.50
CA ILE A 13 -8.72 11.33 11.22
C ILE A 13 -9.76 10.23 11.42
N LYS A 14 -9.52 9.34 12.41
CA LYS A 14 -10.35 8.15 12.66
C LYS A 14 -11.77 8.50 13.10
N TYR A 15 -11.93 9.48 14.00
CA TYR A 15 -13.21 9.82 14.60
C TYR A 15 -13.91 10.99 13.91
N ASP A 16 -13.16 12.00 13.45
CA ASP A 16 -13.74 13.24 12.93
C ASP A 16 -13.59 13.39 11.41
N ARG A 17 -12.96 12.43 10.72
CA ARG A 17 -12.58 12.54 9.30
C ARG A 17 -11.84 13.85 9.01
N HIS A 18 -11.00 14.26 9.94
CA HIS A 18 -10.33 15.55 9.88
C HIS A 18 -9.23 15.58 8.81
N LYS A 19 -9.60 16.01 7.59
CA LYS A 19 -8.70 16.08 6.42
C LYS A 19 -7.38 16.82 6.69
N PRO A 20 -7.35 17.99 7.38
CA PRO A 20 -6.07 18.66 7.65
C PRO A 20 -5.11 17.82 8.49
N SER A 21 -5.62 16.94 9.36
CA SER A 21 -4.74 16.02 10.11
C SER A 21 -4.08 14.99 9.21
N LEU A 22 -4.80 14.52 8.17
CA LEU A 22 -4.25 13.59 7.19
C LEU A 22 -3.15 14.27 6.36
N GLU A 23 -3.36 15.51 5.92
CA GLU A 23 -2.37 16.31 5.20
C GLU A 23 -1.08 16.48 6.02
N VAL A 24 -1.21 16.78 7.32
CA VAL A 24 -0.04 16.88 8.21
C VAL A 24 0.70 15.55 8.36
N LEU A 25 -0.02 14.42 8.49
CA LEU A 25 0.64 13.10 8.52
C LEU A 25 1.28 12.77 7.16
N TYR A 26 0.64 13.16 6.07
CA TYR A 26 1.16 12.97 4.73
C TYR A 26 2.49 13.69 4.57
N ASP A 27 2.55 15.00 4.83
CA ASP A 27 3.77 15.81 4.73
C ASP A 27 4.91 15.29 5.63
N ARG A 28 4.58 14.76 6.81
CA ARG A 28 5.58 14.19 7.75
C ARG A 28 6.18 12.88 7.25
N TYR A 29 5.37 12.03 6.61
CA TYR A 29 5.72 10.62 6.40
C TYR A 29 5.90 10.22 4.94
N GLU A 30 5.39 10.97 3.95
CA GLU A 30 5.38 10.55 2.54
C GLU A 30 6.77 10.14 2.04
N ARG A 31 7.79 10.96 2.25
CA ARG A 31 9.14 10.76 1.69
C ARG A 31 9.83 9.57 2.33
N VAL A 32 9.70 9.42 3.65
CA VAL A 32 10.38 8.35 4.39
C VAL A 32 9.69 7.01 4.17
N LEU A 33 8.36 6.98 4.12
CA LEU A 33 7.61 5.77 3.79
C LEU A 33 7.84 5.36 2.35
N TYR A 34 7.76 6.29 1.40
CA TYR A 34 8.05 5.99 -0.01
C TYR A 34 9.45 5.39 -0.17
N SER A 35 10.47 6.00 0.43
CA SER A 35 11.84 5.49 0.37
C SER A 35 11.99 4.10 0.99
N PHE A 36 11.29 3.83 2.10
CA PHE A 36 11.28 2.53 2.75
C PHE A 36 10.58 1.46 1.90
N ILE A 37 9.42 1.79 1.36
CA ILE A 37 8.63 0.90 0.51
C ILE A 37 9.40 0.60 -0.77
N TYR A 38 9.94 1.61 -1.45
CA TYR A 38 10.71 1.45 -2.67
C TYR A 38 11.93 0.54 -2.50
N LYS A 39 12.64 0.64 -1.37
CA LYS A 39 13.73 -0.30 -1.05
C LYS A 39 13.27 -1.75 -0.92
N MET A 40 12.01 -1.97 -0.53
CA MET A 40 11.44 -3.31 -0.36
C MET A 40 10.84 -3.86 -1.65
N THR A 41 10.21 -3.01 -2.47
CA THR A 41 9.55 -3.42 -3.71
C THR A 41 10.50 -3.44 -4.91
N GLY A 42 11.51 -2.57 -4.94
CA GLY A 42 12.36 -2.34 -6.12
C GLY A 42 11.60 -1.74 -7.32
N ASN A 43 10.32 -1.43 -7.16
CA ASN A 43 9.42 -0.96 -8.21
C ASN A 43 8.77 0.35 -7.76
N ARG A 44 8.87 1.37 -8.61
CA ARG A 44 8.36 2.71 -8.35
C ARG A 44 6.83 2.76 -8.31
N GLU A 45 6.17 2.22 -9.32
CA GLU A 45 4.70 2.21 -9.42
C GLU A 45 4.08 1.49 -8.23
N LEU A 46 4.62 0.32 -7.88
CA LEU A 46 4.18 -0.44 -6.72
C LEU A 46 4.44 0.32 -5.40
N ALA A 47 5.55 1.06 -5.31
CA ALA A 47 5.82 1.88 -4.13
C ALA A 47 4.83 3.04 -3.98
N GLU A 48 4.47 3.69 -5.09
CA GLU A 48 3.45 4.75 -5.12
C GLU A 48 2.07 4.17 -4.74
N GLU A 49 1.68 3.02 -5.27
CA GLU A 49 0.41 2.34 -4.94
C GLU A 49 0.33 1.97 -3.45
N VAL A 50 1.38 1.37 -2.90
CA VAL A 50 1.44 1.03 -1.47
C VAL A 50 1.30 2.29 -0.62
N LEU A 51 2.04 3.36 -0.96
CA LEU A 51 1.99 4.61 -0.20
C LEU A 51 0.56 5.16 -0.18
N GLN A 52 -0.09 5.20 -1.34
CA GLN A 52 -1.48 5.64 -1.45
C GLN A 52 -2.41 4.77 -0.61
N GLU A 53 -2.30 3.45 -0.70
CA GLU A 53 -3.13 2.51 0.08
C GLU A 53 -2.92 2.68 1.60
N VAL A 54 -1.70 2.96 2.06
CA VAL A 54 -1.44 3.28 3.47
C VAL A 54 -2.21 4.53 3.91
N PHE A 55 -2.17 5.62 3.13
CA PHE A 55 -2.90 6.83 3.49
C PHE A 55 -4.41 6.68 3.35
N ILE A 56 -4.89 5.85 2.43
CA ILE A 56 -6.31 5.45 2.33
C ILE A 56 -6.72 4.67 3.58
N LYS A 57 -5.89 3.74 4.07
CA LYS A 57 -6.14 3.02 5.33
C LYS A 57 -6.20 3.97 6.52
N LEU A 58 -5.28 4.93 6.63
CA LEU A 58 -5.32 5.97 7.65
C LEU A 58 -6.62 6.78 7.57
N TRP A 59 -6.99 7.27 6.38
CA TRP A 59 -8.23 8.01 6.15
C TRP A 59 -9.47 7.20 6.53
N ARG A 60 -9.47 5.90 6.23
CA ARG A 60 -10.54 4.96 6.58
C ARG A 60 -10.55 4.59 8.06
N GLY A 61 -9.52 4.97 8.84
CA GLY A 61 -9.38 4.58 10.24
C GLY A 61 -9.08 3.09 10.42
N ILE A 62 -8.51 2.45 9.40
CA ILE A 62 -8.18 1.03 9.39
C ILE A 62 -6.87 0.82 10.16
N GLY A 63 -6.91 -0.13 11.09
CA GLY A 63 -5.80 -0.43 11.98
C GLY A 63 -5.94 0.25 13.34
N GLU A 64 -5.40 -0.40 14.35
CA GLU A 64 -5.41 0.09 15.71
C GLU A 64 -3.98 0.28 16.19
N TYR A 65 -3.68 1.51 16.58
CA TYR A 65 -2.44 1.86 17.25
C TYR A 65 -2.74 2.00 18.73
N HIS A 66 -1.91 1.37 19.55
CA HIS A 66 -1.95 1.52 21.00
C HIS A 66 -0.62 2.10 21.47
N THR A 67 -0.68 3.12 22.32
CA THR A 67 0.50 3.88 22.78
C THR A 67 1.45 3.07 23.65
N ASP A 68 0.97 1.98 24.26
CA ASP A 68 1.75 1.02 25.06
C ASP A 68 2.59 0.07 24.20
N LYS A 69 2.28 -0.09 22.90
CA LYS A 69 2.96 -1.03 22.00
C LYS A 69 4.14 -0.42 21.23
N GLY A 70 4.49 0.83 21.50
CA GLY A 70 5.64 1.51 20.89
C GLY A 70 5.26 2.83 20.22
N LYS A 71 6.14 3.36 19.36
CA LYS A 71 5.93 4.64 18.69
C LYS A 71 4.96 4.52 17.50
N PHE A 72 4.19 5.58 17.25
CA PHE A 72 3.28 5.65 16.11
C PHE A 72 4.00 5.44 14.77
N SER A 73 5.18 6.04 14.60
CA SER A 73 6.01 5.85 13.42
C SER A 73 6.31 4.36 13.18
N SER A 74 6.74 3.62 14.21
CA SER A 74 7.04 2.19 14.09
C SER A 74 5.82 1.37 13.66
N TRP A 75 4.64 1.68 14.20
CA TRP A 75 3.38 1.05 13.77
C TRP A 75 3.03 1.40 12.32
N LEU A 76 3.24 2.64 11.91
CA LEU A 76 2.98 3.09 10.53
C LEU A 76 3.93 2.40 9.52
N PHE A 77 5.21 2.22 9.87
CA PHE A 77 6.15 1.42 9.08
C PHE A 77 5.70 -0.04 8.97
N MET A 78 5.18 -0.62 10.05
CA MET A 78 4.64 -1.98 10.04
C MET A 78 3.41 -2.10 9.13
N MET A 79 2.47 -1.14 9.21
CA MET A 79 1.32 -1.08 8.30
C MET A 79 1.77 -0.97 6.84
N SER A 80 2.76 -0.13 6.56
CA SER A 80 3.33 0.05 5.22
C SER A 80 3.97 -1.22 4.69
N ARG A 81 4.76 -1.90 5.53
CA ARG A 81 5.38 -3.19 5.20
C ARG A 81 4.33 -4.25 4.86
N ASN A 82 3.30 -4.39 5.71
CA ASN A 82 2.25 -5.38 5.49
C ASN A 82 1.48 -5.10 4.19
N THR A 83 1.15 -3.82 3.95
CA THR A 83 0.46 -3.38 2.74
C THR A 83 1.27 -3.68 1.48
N ALA A 84 2.58 -3.43 1.50
CA ALA A 84 3.46 -3.80 0.39
C ALA A 84 3.56 -5.30 0.19
N ILE A 85 3.65 -6.12 1.25
CA ILE A 85 3.65 -7.57 1.10
C ILE A 85 2.36 -8.07 0.46
N ASP A 86 1.21 -7.53 0.88
CA ASP A 86 -0.10 -7.92 0.33
C ASP A 86 -0.18 -7.57 -1.17
N LEU A 87 0.24 -6.37 -1.57
CA LEU A 87 0.23 -5.94 -2.96
C LEU A 87 1.26 -6.69 -3.82
N ILE A 88 2.47 -6.97 -3.31
CA ILE A 88 3.46 -7.81 -4.00
C ILE A 88 2.89 -9.21 -4.28
N ARG A 89 2.20 -9.80 -3.29
CA ARG A 89 1.59 -11.13 -3.43
C ARG A 89 0.45 -11.10 -4.44
N LYS A 90 -0.38 -10.06 -4.42
CA LYS A 90 -1.45 -9.87 -5.39
C LYS A 90 -0.90 -9.76 -6.81
N ASN A 91 0.09 -8.89 -7.04
CA ASN A 91 0.69 -8.69 -8.36
C ASN A 91 1.33 -9.98 -8.89
N ARG A 92 2.04 -10.75 -8.05
CA ARG A 92 2.60 -12.05 -8.46
C ARG A 92 1.52 -13.04 -8.92
N ASN A 93 0.40 -13.09 -8.19
CA ASN A 93 -0.70 -13.99 -8.55
C ASN A 93 -1.36 -13.55 -9.87
N GLU A 94 -1.51 -12.24 -10.09
CA GLU A 94 -2.05 -11.69 -11.35
C GLU A 94 -1.14 -12.03 -12.53
N THR A 95 0.17 -11.82 -12.40
CA THR A 95 1.14 -12.21 -13.46
C THR A 95 1.12 -13.70 -13.75
N ALA A 96 1.06 -14.57 -12.72
CA ALA A 96 0.99 -16.01 -12.94
C ALA A 96 -0.27 -16.44 -13.71
N LEU A 97 -1.42 -15.81 -13.41
CA LEU A 97 -2.68 -16.06 -14.12
C LEU A 97 -2.63 -15.55 -15.58
N GLU A 98 -1.93 -14.44 -15.84
CA GLU A 98 -1.72 -13.90 -17.18
C GLU A 98 -0.83 -14.83 -18.01
N ASP A 99 0.27 -15.32 -17.44
CA ASP A 99 1.19 -16.26 -18.10
C ASP A 99 0.47 -17.57 -18.48
N GLU A 100 -0.32 -18.15 -17.56
CA GLU A 100 -1.13 -19.35 -17.83
C GLU A 100 -2.17 -19.13 -18.95
N GLN A 101 -2.82 -17.96 -18.98
CA GLN A 101 -3.77 -17.61 -20.04
C GLN A 101 -3.07 -17.44 -21.39
N ILE A 102 -1.89 -16.82 -21.43
CA ILE A 102 -1.10 -16.66 -22.65
C ILE A 102 -0.68 -18.03 -23.20
N GLU A 103 -0.19 -18.93 -22.35
CA GLU A 103 0.19 -20.29 -22.72
C GLU A 103 -1.02 -21.07 -23.27
N TYR A 104 -2.16 -21.02 -22.58
CA TYR A 104 -3.41 -21.63 -23.05
C TYR A 104 -3.83 -21.11 -24.43
N LEU A 105 -3.79 -19.79 -24.64
CA LEU A 105 -4.16 -19.18 -25.92
C LEU A 105 -3.16 -19.52 -27.03
N ALA A 106 -1.86 -19.58 -26.74
CA ALA A 106 -0.83 -19.96 -27.70
C ALA A 106 -1.02 -21.40 -28.19
N ASP A 107 -1.24 -22.34 -27.26
CA ASP A 107 -1.46 -23.76 -27.57
C ASP A 107 -2.70 -23.98 -28.45
N HIS A 108 -3.76 -23.19 -28.26
CA HIS A 108 -5.03 -23.36 -28.97
C HIS A 108 -5.14 -22.50 -30.25
N GLN A 109 -4.20 -21.58 -30.51
CA GLN A 109 -4.15 -20.84 -31.78
C GLN A 109 -3.62 -21.69 -32.95
N GLU A 110 -2.74 -22.66 -32.69
CA GLU A 110 -2.19 -23.53 -33.74
C GLU A 110 -3.24 -24.46 -34.39
N ASP A 111 -4.28 -24.84 -33.65
CA ASP A 111 -5.35 -25.72 -34.16
C ASP A 111 -6.33 -25.02 -35.10
N ILE A 112 -6.47 -23.70 -35.00
CA ILE A 112 -7.33 -22.91 -35.89
C ILE A 112 -6.64 -22.66 -37.23
N SER A 113 -5.31 -22.56 -37.24
CA SER A 113 -4.54 -22.30 -38.48
C SER A 113 -4.34 -23.53 -39.37
N LYS A 114 -4.50 -24.76 -38.86
CA LYS A 114 -4.39 -26.01 -39.64
C LYS A 114 -5.68 -26.42 -40.36
N LYS A 115 -6.78 -25.69 -40.17
CA LYS A 115 -8.11 -25.98 -40.74
C LYS A 115 -8.46 -25.14 -41.98
N LYS A 116 -7.50 -24.41 -42.56
CA LYS A 116 -7.69 -23.56 -43.73
C LYS A 116 -6.99 -24.11 -44.97
#